data_AF-A0A919DBU9-F1
#
_entry.id   AF-A0A919DBU9-F1
#
_cell.length_a   1.000
_cell.length_b   1.000
_cell.length_c   1.000
_cell.angle_alpha   90.00
_cell.angle_beta   90.00
_cell.angle_gamma   90.00
#
_symmetry.space_group_name_H-M   'P 1'
#
loop_
_entity.id
_entity.type
_entity.pdbx_description
1 polymer ?
#
loop_
_entity_poly.entity_id
_entity_poly.type
_entity_poly.pdbx_seq_one_letter_code
_entity_poly.pdbx_strand_id
1 'polypeptide(L)'
;MPEVCVCAEDVSEGKPSPEGYLTAAARLGVDPVRCLVVEDASAGIAAGLAAGCTVYAVGSTQGPEELRDAHRCFGSLGEAVGAVLRAAGADEDGGRGEIGGGPVAGGGTLGR
;
A
#
# COMPACT_ATOMS: atom_id res chain seq x y z
N MET A 1 17.94 9.20 -11.40
CA MET A 1 17.20 7.95 -11.13
C MET A 1 16.97 7.85 -9.63
N PRO A 2 15.91 7.17 -9.15
CA PRO A 2 15.68 7.02 -7.71
C PRO A 2 16.86 6.27 -7.06
N GLU A 3 17.08 6.51 -5.77
CA GLU A 3 18.14 5.84 -5.00
C GLU A 3 17.81 4.35 -4.78
N VAL A 4 16.52 4.04 -4.58
CA VAL A 4 16.02 2.66 -4.53
C VAL A 4 15.36 2.31 -5.85
N CYS A 5 15.82 1.22 -6.46
CA CYS A 5 15.21 0.59 -7.61
C CYS A 5 15.12 -0.91 -7.35
N VAL A 6 13.99 -1.52 -7.72
CA VAL A 6 13.75 -2.97 -7.67
C VAL A 6 13.22 -3.36 -9.04
N CYS A 7 13.99 -4.14 -9.77
CA CYS A 7 13.70 -4.62 -11.11
C CYS A 7 13.40 -6.12 -11.09
N ALA A 8 13.12 -6.69 -12.27
CA ALA A 8 12.82 -8.13 -12.40
C ALA A 8 13.97 -9.02 -11.91
N GLU A 9 15.21 -8.55 -11.99
CA GLU A 9 16.41 -9.27 -11.56
C GLU A 9 16.61 -9.25 -10.03
N ASP A 10 15.88 -8.38 -9.32
CA ASP A 10 15.95 -8.27 -7.86
C ASP A 10 15.00 -9.24 -7.14
N VAL A 11 14.11 -9.92 -7.86
CA VAL A 11 13.04 -10.76 -7.29
C VAL A 11 13.05 -12.17 -7.87
N SER A 12 12.62 -13.15 -7.06
CA SER A 12 12.47 -14.54 -7.49
C SER A 12 11.18 -14.78 -8.28
N GLU A 13 10.11 -14.05 -7.95
CA GLU A 13 8.81 -14.16 -8.58
C GLU A 13 8.28 -12.80 -9.05
N GLY A 14 7.89 -12.73 -10.32
CA GLY A 14 7.23 -11.55 -10.88
C GLY A 14 5.79 -11.39 -10.41
N LYS A 15 5.18 -10.25 -10.77
CA LYS A 15 3.74 -9.99 -10.58
C LYS A 15 2.90 -11.17 -11.13
N PRO A 16 1.88 -11.66 -10.40
CA PRO A 16 1.19 -11.03 -9.28
C PRO A 16 1.80 -11.28 -7.89
N SER A 17 3.00 -11.86 -7.80
CA SER A 17 3.71 -11.96 -6.51
C SER A 17 3.95 -10.57 -5.91
N PRO A 18 3.76 -10.37 -4.58
CA PRO A 18 4.02 -9.09 -3.91
C PRO A 18 5.51 -8.80 -3.69
N GLU A 19 6.40 -9.75 -4.02
CA GLU A 19 7.83 -9.72 -3.68
C GLU A 19 8.51 -8.39 -4.06
N GLY A 20 8.23 -7.86 -5.25
CA GLY A 20 8.82 -6.59 -5.70
C GLY A 20 8.46 -5.40 -4.83
N TYR A 21 7.20 -5.28 -4.43
CA TYR A 21 6.75 -4.16 -3.57
C TYR A 21 7.24 -4.33 -2.13
N LEU A 22 7.23 -5.56 -1.60
CA LEU A 22 7.78 -5.85 -0.27
C LEU A 22 9.29 -5.56 -0.21
N THR A 23 10.03 -5.94 -1.26
CA THR A 23 11.46 -5.66 -1.38
C THR A 23 11.72 -4.15 -1.45
N ALA A 24 10.93 -3.41 -2.23
CA ALA A 24 11.06 -1.95 -2.32
C ALA A 24 10.78 -1.27 -0.97
N ALA A 25 9.69 -1.66 -0.28
CA ALA A 25 9.36 -1.13 1.05
C ALA A 25 10.46 -1.43 2.08
N ALA A 26 11.01 -2.64 2.07
CA ALA A 26 12.12 -3.02 2.94
C ALA A 26 13.40 -2.20 2.65
N ARG A 27 13.75 -1.99 1.38
CA ARG A 27 14.90 -1.16 0.97
C ARG A 27 14.72 0.32 1.34
N LEU A 28 13.48 0.81 1.34
CA LEU A 28 13.12 2.17 1.76
C LEU A 28 12.96 2.32 3.29
N GLY A 29 12.90 1.21 4.05
CA GLY A 29 12.70 1.24 5.50
C GLY A 29 11.30 1.68 5.93
N VAL A 30 10.28 1.45 5.10
CA VAL A 30 8.88 1.85 5.36
C VAL A 30 7.96 0.63 5.41
N ASP A 31 6.85 0.75 6.15
CA ASP A 31 5.80 -0.27 6.15
C ASP A 31 5.02 -0.23 4.82
N PRO A 32 4.83 -1.36 4.11
CA PRO A 32 4.01 -1.43 2.90
C PRO A 32 2.62 -0.80 3.01
N VAL A 33 1.99 -0.83 4.20
CA VAL A 33 0.66 -0.21 4.41
C VAL A 33 0.68 1.32 4.31
N ARG A 34 1.87 1.91 4.37
CA ARG A 34 2.13 3.34 4.19
C ARG A 34 2.54 3.69 2.76
N CYS A 35 2.62 2.69 1.87
CA CYS A 35 3.02 2.88 0.48
C CYS A 35 1.82 3.07 -0.45
N LEU A 36 2.02 3.90 -1.47
CA LEU A 36 1.14 4.02 -2.63
C LEU A 36 1.80 3.39 -3.85
N VAL A 37 1.13 2.40 -4.45
CA VAL A 37 1.47 1.81 -5.74
C VAL A 37 0.64 2.48 -6.84
N VAL A 38 1.29 2.92 -7.91
CA VAL A 38 0.64 3.41 -9.13
C VAL A 38 0.91 2.39 -10.24
N GLU A 39 -0.15 1.83 -10.82
CA GLU A 39 -0.09 0.68 -11.73
C GLU A 39 -1.00 0.83 -12.96
N ASP A 40 -0.66 0.14 -14.05
CA ASP A 40 -1.43 0.12 -15.30
C ASP A 40 -1.87 -1.31 -15.72
N ALA A 41 -1.45 -2.34 -14.98
CA ALA A 41 -1.77 -3.74 -15.28
C ALA A 41 -2.39 -4.51 -14.10
N SER A 42 -3.32 -5.42 -14.39
CA SER A 42 -4.02 -6.24 -13.40
C SER A 42 -3.09 -7.08 -12.50
N ALA A 43 -2.02 -7.64 -13.07
CA ALA A 43 -1.01 -8.39 -12.31
C ALA A 43 -0.26 -7.49 -11.31
N GLY A 44 0.03 -6.25 -11.68
CA GLY A 44 0.67 -5.27 -10.79
C GLY A 44 -0.26 -4.79 -9.69
N ILE A 45 -1.54 -4.58 -10.02
CA ILE A 45 -2.58 -4.28 -9.03
C ILE A 45 -2.66 -5.40 -7.99
N ALA A 46 -2.79 -6.65 -8.43
CA ALA A 46 -2.85 -7.81 -7.54
C ALA A 46 -1.62 -7.91 -6.63
N ALA A 47 -0.42 -7.69 -7.19
CA ALA A 47 0.82 -7.68 -6.42
C ALA A 47 0.86 -6.55 -5.37
N GLY A 48 0.41 -5.34 -5.72
CA GLY A 48 0.36 -4.21 -4.79
C GLY A 48 -0.62 -4.44 -3.64
N LEU A 49 -1.79 -5.01 -3.95
CA LEU A 49 -2.80 -5.37 -2.95
C LEU A 49 -2.28 -6.49 -2.03
N ALA A 50 -1.66 -7.52 -2.59
CA ALA A 50 -1.09 -8.63 -1.82
C ALA A 50 0.07 -8.18 -0.91
N ALA A 51 0.79 -7.11 -1.28
CA ALA A 51 1.81 -6.49 -0.44
C ALA A 51 1.23 -5.64 0.71
N GLY A 52 -0.08 -5.38 0.71
CA GLY A 52 -0.74 -4.52 1.70
C GLY A 52 -0.68 -3.02 1.37
N CYS A 53 -0.24 -2.65 0.17
CA CYS A 53 -0.15 -1.25 -0.24
C CYS A 53 -1.52 -0.65 -0.61
N THR A 54 -1.61 0.68 -0.56
CA THR A 54 -2.67 1.39 -1.32
C THR A 54 -2.33 1.30 -2.81
N VAL A 55 -3.32 1.03 -3.66
CA VAL A 55 -3.10 0.84 -5.12
C VAL A 55 -4.01 1.74 -5.93
N TYR A 56 -3.42 2.61 -6.76
CA TYR A 56 -4.11 3.42 -7.76
C TYR A 56 -3.78 2.94 -9.16
N ALA A 57 -4.81 2.63 -9.95
CA ALA A 57 -4.66 2.25 -11.35
C ALA A 57 -4.72 3.49 -12.26
N VAL A 58 -3.83 3.58 -13.26
CA VAL A 58 -3.78 4.66 -14.25
C VAL A 58 -3.70 4.10 -15.66
N GLY A 59 -4.53 4.62 -16.56
CA GLY A 59 -4.40 4.44 -18.02
C GLY A 59 -4.05 3.03 -18.49
N SER A 60 -5.03 2.13 -18.50
CA SER A 60 -4.82 0.79 -19.05
C SER A 60 -5.08 0.72 -20.55
N THR A 61 -4.30 -0.10 -21.24
CA THR A 61 -4.68 -0.72 -22.53
C THR A 61 -5.73 -1.82 -22.35
N GLN A 62 -5.90 -2.28 -21.11
CA GLN A 62 -6.88 -3.27 -20.65
C GLN A 62 -8.23 -2.61 -20.35
N GLY A 63 -9.32 -3.38 -20.40
CA GLY A 63 -10.66 -2.85 -20.12
C GLY A 63 -10.78 -2.37 -18.66
N PRO A 64 -11.64 -1.39 -18.35
CA PRO A 64 -11.84 -0.90 -16.99
C PRO A 64 -12.31 -1.98 -16.01
N GLU A 65 -12.80 -3.13 -16.48
CA GLU A 65 -13.08 -4.30 -15.65
C GLU A 65 -11.82 -4.94 -15.04
N GLU A 66 -10.68 -4.89 -15.72
CA GLU A 66 -9.45 -5.55 -15.33
C GLU A 66 -8.69 -4.79 -14.24
N LEU A 67 -9.09 -3.54 -13.96
CA LEU A 67 -8.50 -2.68 -12.94
C LEU A 67 -9.36 -2.54 -11.67
N ARG A 68 -10.53 -3.19 -11.61
CA ARG A 68 -11.54 -2.95 -10.56
C ARG A 68 -11.07 -3.26 -9.14
N ASP A 69 -10.05 -4.10 -9.01
CA ASP A 69 -9.51 -4.48 -7.70
C ASP A 69 -8.64 -3.36 -7.08
N ALA A 70 -8.18 -2.38 -7.89
CA ALA A 70 -7.47 -1.23 -7.36
C ALA A 70 -8.39 -0.36 -6.48
N HIS A 71 -7.80 0.31 -5.49
CA HIS A 71 -8.55 1.19 -4.59
C HIS A 71 -9.17 2.38 -5.32
N ARG A 72 -8.50 2.86 -6.38
CA ARG A 72 -8.98 3.92 -7.28
C ARG A 72 -8.45 3.70 -8.69
N CYS A 73 -9.24 4.08 -9.70
CA CYS A 73 -8.85 4.03 -11.11
C CYS A 73 -8.98 5.41 -11.76
N PHE A 74 -8.02 5.75 -12.61
CA PHE A 74 -7.96 7.00 -13.36
C PHE A 74 -7.72 6.72 -14.84
N GLY A 75 -8.28 7.54 -15.73
CA GLY A 75 -8.11 7.35 -17.19
C GLY A 75 -6.67 7.60 -17.65
N SER A 76 -5.89 8.35 -16.86
CA SER A 76 -4.49 8.64 -17.14
C SER A 76 -3.73 9.02 -15.87
N LEU A 77 -2.40 9.00 -15.93
CA LEU A 77 -1.56 9.53 -14.84
C LEU A 77 -1.84 11.02 -14.58
N GLY A 78 -2.12 11.80 -15.62
CA GLY A 78 -2.45 13.23 -15.52
C GLY A 78 -3.68 13.48 -14.63
N GLU A 79 -4.71 12.65 -14.75
CA GLU A 79 -5.90 12.70 -13.89
C GLU A 79 -5.60 12.26 -12.44
N ALA A 80 -4.62 11.38 -12.25
CA ALA A 80 -4.24 10.85 -10.94
C ALA A 80 -3.34 11.80 -10.13
N VAL A 81 -2.64 12.76 -10.75
CA VAL A 81 -1.63 13.61 -10.10
C VAL A 81 -2.11 14.21 -8.78
N GLY A 82 -3.30 14.83 -8.77
CA GLY A 82 -3.83 15.47 -7.57
C GLY A 82 -4.14 14.47 -6.44
N ALA A 83 -4.52 13.24 -6.77
CA ALA A 83 -4.74 12.18 -5.80
C ALA A 83 -3.41 11.64 -5.23
N VAL A 84 -2.41 11.42 -6.11
CA VAL A 84 -1.07 10.96 -5.72
C VAL A 84 -0.40 11.96 -4.78
N LEU A 85 -0.43 13.25 -5.11
CA LEU A 85 0.17 14.30 -4.27
C LEU A 85 -0.50 14.40 -2.89
N ARG A 86 -1.82 14.22 -2.81
CA ARG A 86 -2.55 14.20 -1.53
C ARG A 86 -2.21 12.97 -0.69
N ALA A 87 -2.10 11.81 -1.33
CA ALA A 87 -1.70 10.58 -0.65
C ALA A 87 -0.26 10.67 -0.11
N ALA A 88 0.64 11.29 -0.86
CA ALA A 88 2.03 11.52 -0.44
C ALA A 88 2.19 12.60 0.64
N GLY A 89 1.25 13.53 0.76
CA GLY A 89 1.27 14.65 1.71
C GLY A 89 0.52 14.41 3.02
N ALA A 90 0.04 13.19 3.30
CA ALA A 90 -0.81 12.89 4.46
C ALA A 90 -0.04 12.75 5.81
N ASP A 91 1.15 13.34 5.94
CA ASP A 91 2.05 13.19 7.10
C ASP A 91 2.33 14.50 7.87
N GLU A 92 1.33 15.36 8.00
CA GLU A 92 1.38 16.51 8.92
C GLU A 92 0.22 16.41 9.93
N ASP A 93 0.16 15.35 10.74
CA ASP A 93 -0.43 15.46 12.09
C ASP A 93 0.16 14.44 13.07
N GLY A 94 1.04 14.94 13.93
CA GLY A 94 1.66 14.20 15.03
C GLY A 94 0.67 13.95 16.16
N GLY A 95 -0.05 12.84 16.10
CA GLY A 95 -0.82 12.31 17.23
C GLY A 95 -0.08 11.18 17.93
N ARG A 96 0.78 11.50 18.91
CA ARG A 96 1.22 10.51 19.92
C ARG A 96 0.00 10.15 20.77
N GLY A 97 -0.69 9.07 20.40
CA GLY A 97 -1.62 8.40 21.31
C GLY A 97 -0.82 7.72 22.41
N GLU A 98 -0.68 8.37 23.56
CA GLU A 98 -0.20 7.72 24.77
C GLU A 98 -1.16 6.59 25.15
N ILE A 99 -0.71 5.34 25.03
CA ILE A 99 -1.34 4.23 25.75
C ILE A 99 -0.86 4.26 27.20
N GLY A 100 -1.34 5.26 27.95
CA GLY A 100 -1.20 5.34 29.39
C GLY A 100 -2.08 4.30 30.07
N GLY A 101 -1.46 3.34 30.76
CA GLY A 101 -2.13 2.34 31.56
C GLY A 101 -2.85 2.91 32.79
N GLY A 102 -3.99 2.30 33.12
CA GLY A 102 -4.63 2.40 34.43
C GLY A 102 -5.18 1.01 34.81
N PRO A 103 -5.09 0.59 36.09
CA PRO A 103 -5.44 -0.76 36.49
C PRO A 103 -6.96 -0.91 36.59
N VAL A 104 -7.52 -1.96 35.98
CA VAL A 104 -8.88 -2.39 36.30
C VAL A 104 -8.84 -3.36 37.49
N ALA A 105 -9.30 -2.88 38.63
CA ALA A 105 -9.47 -3.68 39.84
C ALA A 105 -10.81 -4.44 39.80
N GLY A 106 -10.77 -5.76 40.05
CA GLY A 106 -11.65 -6.45 41.00
C GLY A 106 -12.98 -7.06 40.53
N GLY A 107 -13.16 -8.35 40.86
CA GLY A 107 -14.45 -9.06 41.04
C GLY A 107 -14.63 -10.25 40.09
N GLY A 108 -14.29 -11.51 40.45
CA GLY A 108 -15.10 -12.41 41.29
C GLY A 108 -16.38 -12.84 40.55
N THR A 109 -16.61 -14.09 40.13
CA THR A 109 -16.71 -15.31 40.95
C THR A 109 -16.74 -16.56 40.04
N LEU A 110 -16.20 -17.67 40.54
CA LEU A 110 -16.23 -19.01 39.95
C LEU A 110 -17.66 -19.60 39.96
N GLY A 111 -18.12 -20.04 38.78
CA GLY A 111 -19.30 -20.87 38.59
C GLY A 111 -18.90 -22.35 38.54
N ARG A 112 -19.56 -23.12 39.38
CA ARG A 112 -19.47 -24.57 39.64
C ARG A 112 -19.90 -25.41 38.45
#